data_AF-A0A524QSK1-F1
#
_entry.id   AF-A0A524QSK1-F1
#
_cell.length_a   1.000
_cell.length_b   1.000
_cell.length_c   1.000
_cell.angle_alpha   90.00
_cell.angle_beta   90.00
_cell.angle_gamma   90.00
#
_symmetry.space_group_name_H-M   'P 1'
#
loop_
_entity.id
_entity.type
_entity.pdbx_description
1 polymer ?
#
loop_
_entity_poly.entity_id
_entity_poly.type
_entity_poly.pdbx_seq_one_letter_code
_entity_poly.pdbx_strand_id
1 'polypeptide(L)' 'MEPYVRADSIDEKARGWLKTIEPFNQHPIKLNNERAALLIVYMQKFFLDPASPTFTCGGFGILPNVKKLIEA' A
#
# COMPACT_ATOMS: atom_id res chain seq x y z
N MET A 1 6.36 -1.98 -17.02
CA MET A 1 7.00 -2.57 -15.82
C MET A 1 6.06 -3.65 -15.30
N GLU A 2 6.55 -4.87 -15.11
CA GLU A 2 5.73 -5.96 -14.56
C GLU A 2 5.37 -5.68 -13.09
N PRO A 3 4.10 -5.84 -12.68
CA PRO A 3 3.69 -5.60 -11.30
C PRO A 3 4.33 -6.60 -10.35
N TYR A 4 5.12 -6.12 -9.38
CA TYR A 4 5.66 -6.95 -8.31
C TYR A 4 4.61 -7.26 -7.22
N VAL A 5 3.43 -6.64 -7.27
CA VAL A 5 2.25 -6.96 -6.44
C VAL A 5 1.00 -6.91 -7.30
N ARG A 6 0.04 -7.78 -6.99
CA ARG A 6 -1.31 -7.79 -7.54
C ARG A 6 -2.31 -7.88 -6.39
N ALA A 7 -3.56 -7.54 -6.66
CA ALA A 7 -4.62 -7.55 -5.65
C ALA A 7 -4.81 -8.94 -5.00
N ASP A 8 -4.54 -10.02 -5.73
CA ASP A 8 -4.66 -11.42 -5.26
C ASP A 8 -3.46 -11.92 -4.44
N SER A 9 -2.32 -11.24 -4.52
CA SER A 9 -1.05 -11.68 -3.92
C SER A 9 -0.51 -10.70 -2.88
N ILE A 10 -1.09 -9.50 -2.79
CA ILE A 10 -0.60 -8.45 -1.90
C ILE A 10 -0.64 -8.88 -0.43
N ASP A 11 -1.65 -9.61 0.01
CA ASP A 11 -1.77 -10.03 1.40
C ASP A 11 -0.68 -11.03 1.79
N GLU A 12 -0.37 -11.99 0.90
CA GLU A 12 0.71 -12.95 1.11
C GLU A 12 2.08 -12.25 1.09
N LYS A 13 2.32 -11.38 0.10
CA LYS A 13 3.57 -10.63 0.01
C LYS A 13 3.78 -9.70 1.19
N ALA A 14 2.74 -9.00 1.63
CA ALA A 14 2.80 -8.12 2.79
C ALA A 14 3.17 -8.89 4.07
N ARG A 15 2.59 -10.08 4.31
CA ARG A 15 3.01 -10.93 5.44
C ARG A 15 4.48 -11.32 5.36
N GLY A 16 4.95 -11.72 4.17
CA GLY A 16 6.35 -12.05 3.94
C GLY A 16 7.28 -10.85 4.23
N TRP A 17 6.94 -9.68 3.72
CA TRP A 17 7.71 -8.46 3.93
C TRP A 17 7.71 -7.98 5.38
N LEU A 18 6.56 -8.04 6.06
CA LEU A 18 6.44 -7.69 7.47
C LEU A 18 7.37 -8.56 8.33
N LYS A 19 7.43 -9.87 8.06
CA LYS A 19 8.37 -10.78 8.73
C LYS A 19 9.83 -10.41 8.47
N THR A 20 10.16 -9.99 7.25
CA THR A 20 11.53 -9.57 6.91
C THR A 20 11.93 -8.29 7.63
N ILE A 21 11.02 -7.33 7.80
CA ILE A 21 11.33 -6.03 8.42
C ILE A 21 11.15 -6.02 9.95
N GLU A 22 10.49 -7.03 10.53
CA GLU A 22 10.18 -7.14 11.96
C GLU A 22 11.40 -6.87 12.87
N PRO A 23 12.61 -7.44 12.63
CA PRO A 23 13.77 -7.19 13.49
C PRO A 23 14.23 -5.73 13.53
N PHE A 24 13.86 -4.92 12.53
CA PHE A 24 14.28 -3.52 12.42
C PHE A 24 13.25 -2.55 13.03
N ASN A 25 12.02 -3.01 13.32
CA ASN A 25 10.98 -2.18 13.91
C ASN A 25 11.10 -2.12 15.45
N GLN A 26 12.04 -1.31 15.93
CA GLN A 26 12.32 -1.16 17.37
C GLN A 26 11.34 -0.22 18.10
N HIS A 27 10.49 0.51 17.35
CA HIS A 27 9.52 1.47 17.89
C HIS A 27 8.11 1.21 17.35
N PRO A 28 7.46 0.12 17.77
CA PRO A 28 6.14 -0.24 17.28
C PRO A 28 5.09 0.79 17.73
N ILE A 29 4.57 1.55 16.77
CA ILE A 29 3.45 2.48 16.99
C ILE A 29 2.15 1.69 17.00
N LYS A 30 1.36 1.84 18.08
CA LYS A 30 -0.01 1.34 18.12
C LYS A 30 -0.95 2.39 17.55
N LEU A 31 -1.84 1.97 16.65
CA LEU A 31 -2.84 2.86 16.06
C LEU A 31 -3.85 3.30 17.14
N ASN A 32 -4.07 4.61 17.24
CA ASN A 32 -5.17 5.20 18.01
C ASN A 32 -6.09 5.92 17.02
N ASN A 33 -7.24 5.32 16.73
CA ASN A 33 -8.18 5.82 15.72
C ASN A 33 -8.67 7.25 16.00
N GLU A 34 -8.89 7.61 17.26
CA GLU A 34 -9.34 8.95 17.64
C GLU A 34 -8.26 10.03 17.46
N ARG A 35 -7.01 9.62 17.29
CA ARG A 35 -5.84 10.52 17.18
C ARG A 35 -5.03 10.26 15.92
N ALA A 36 -5.61 9.59 14.94
CA ALA A 36 -4.97 9.25 13.67
C ALA A 36 -5.68 9.95 12.50
N ALA A 37 -4.94 10.11 11.41
CA ALA A 37 -5.49 10.55 10.12
C ALA A 37 -4.95 9.64 9.02
N LEU A 38 -5.79 9.34 8.03
CA LEU A 38 -5.38 8.61 6.83
C LEU A 38 -4.89 9.60 5.76
N LEU A 39 -3.60 9.51 5.40
CA LEU A 39 -3.04 10.27 4.29
C LEU A 39 -2.83 9.36 3.08
N ILE A 40 -3.49 9.67 1.98
CA ILE A 40 -3.37 8.94 0.71
C ILE A 40 -2.53 9.76 -0.26
N VAL A 41 -1.32 9.27 -0.57
CA VAL A 41 -0.33 10.01 -1.35
C VAL A 41 -0.31 9.51 -2.79
N TYR A 42 -0.33 10.43 -3.75
CA TYR A 42 -0.08 10.17 -5.17
C TYR A 42 -0.94 9.08 -5.84
N MET A 43 -2.16 8.83 -5.34
CA MET A 43 -3.14 7.93 -6.01
C MET A 43 -3.92 8.59 -7.16
N GLN A 44 -3.30 9.57 -7.82
CA GLN A 44 -3.87 10.28 -8.97
C GLN A 44 -3.60 9.50 -10.26
N LYS A 45 -4.43 9.74 -11.30
CA LYS A 45 -4.29 9.07 -12.62
C LYS A 45 -2.87 9.18 -13.20
N PHE A 46 -2.17 10.28 -12.94
CA PHE A 46 -0.79 10.45 -13.37
C PHE A 46 0.16 9.33 -12.89
N PHE A 47 -0.09 8.69 -11.75
CA PHE A 47 0.71 7.55 -11.28
C PHE A 47 0.05 6.18 -11.53
N LEU A 48 -1.24 6.16 -11.81
CA LEU A 48 -2.04 4.93 -11.93
C LEU A 48 -2.42 4.57 -13.37
N ASP A 49 -2.29 5.49 -14.32
CA ASP A 49 -2.54 5.20 -15.73
C ASP A 49 -1.32 4.52 -16.37
N PRO A 50 -1.45 3.31 -16.96
CA PRO A 50 -0.37 2.63 -17.67
C PRO A 50 0.24 3.43 -18.82
N ALA A 51 -0.53 4.36 -19.41
CA ALA A 51 -0.05 5.25 -20.46
C ALA A 51 0.76 6.44 -19.93
N SER A 52 0.75 6.68 -18.62
CA SER A 52 1.51 7.76 -18.00
C SER A 52 3.02 7.47 -17.99
N PRO A 53 3.89 8.47 -18.25
CA PRO A 53 5.35 8.32 -18.15
C PRO A 53 5.84 7.97 -16.74
N THR A 54 5.03 8.22 -15.71
CA THR A 54 5.36 7.94 -14.30
C THR A 54 4.51 6.81 -13.72
N PHE A 55 3.99 5.93 -14.58
CA PHE A 55 3.17 4.80 -14.16
C PHE A 55 3.86 3.95 -13.08
N THR A 56 3.19 3.75 -11.96
CA THR A 56 3.67 2.94 -10.83
C THR A 56 2.88 1.64 -10.75
N CYS A 57 3.48 0.55 -11.24
CA CYS A 57 2.81 -0.75 -11.37
C CYS A 57 2.23 -1.33 -10.06
N GLY A 58 2.82 -0.97 -8.91
CA GLY A 58 2.32 -1.40 -7.60
C GLY A 58 0.98 -0.77 -7.19
N GLY A 59 0.59 0.35 -7.81
CA GLY A 59 -0.61 1.11 -7.44
C GLY A 59 -1.91 0.31 -7.58
N PHE A 60 -2.03 -0.51 -8.63
CA PHE A 60 -3.22 -1.36 -8.83
C PHE A 60 -3.34 -2.46 -7.78
N GLY A 61 -2.21 -3.04 -7.36
CA GLY A 61 -2.21 -4.11 -6.36
C GLY A 61 -2.74 -3.66 -5.01
N ILE A 62 -2.55 -2.38 -4.66
CA ILE A 62 -2.93 -1.83 -3.35
C ILE A 62 -4.31 -1.17 -3.34
N LEU A 63 -4.85 -0.79 -4.50
CA LEU A 63 -6.07 0.02 -4.60
C LEU A 63 -7.28 -0.57 -3.85
N PRO A 64 -7.54 -1.89 -3.85
CA PRO A 64 -8.62 -2.46 -3.05
C PRO A 64 -8.45 -2.23 -1.54
N ASN A 65 -7.22 -2.30 -1.04
CA ASN A 65 -6.95 -2.10 0.39
C ASN A 65 -6.99 -0.62 0.77
N VAL A 66 -6.58 0.29 -0.13
CA VAL A 66 -6.78 1.73 0.07
C VAL A 66 -8.26 2.08 0.23
N LYS A 67 -9.14 1.49 -0.61
CA LYS A 67 -10.59 1.70 -0.48
C LYS A 67 -11.13 1.21 0.86
N LYS A 68 -10.73 0.02 1.31
CA LYS A 68 -11.10 -0.50 2.64
C LYS A 68 -10.69 0.44 3.78
N LEU A 69 -9.49 1.06 3.68
CA LEU A 69 -9.01 1.99 4.69
C LEU A 69 -9.79 3.33 4.70
N ILE A 70 -10.31 3.77 3.55
CA ILE A 70 -11.17 4.97 3.48
C ILE A 70 -12.52 4.71 4.16
N GLU A 71 -13.00 3.47 4.10
CA GLU A 71 -14.33 3.07 4.59
C GLU A 71 -14.34 2.64 6.07
N ALA A 72 -13.18 2.52 6.72
CA ALA A 72 -13.00 2.00 8.09
C ALA A 72 -13.13 3.09 9.16
#